data_AF-F9VN32-F1
#
_entry.id   AF-F9VN32-F1
#
_cell.length_a   1.000
_cell.length_b   1.000
_cell.length_c   1.000
_cell.angle_alpha   90.00
_cell.angle_beta   90.00
_cell.angle_gamma   90.00
#
_symmetry.space_group_name_H-M   'P 1'
#
loop_
_entity.id
_entity.type
_entity.pdbx_description
1 polymer ?
#
loop_
_entity_poly.entity_id
_entity_poly.type
_entity_poly.pdbx_seq_one_letter_code
_entity_poly.pdbx_strand_id
1 'polypeptide(L)'
;MNYLALAKYSSLVILLVSAIVYVFGDPIIKLLSYQGPILGSGILGWYVLNSSSKDKYVEDDQGERIPVISIALRKYSIIAFVVSLAIIIPWLTPYMFRIEEENQILFAGSFTSMAIAGFLIGYFISSFKFIEKIIIYSLGFLADILYFFIVYDAANMFGFPETIIVNYILLLVFGLKFPEGILFGVYIIKKVKAI
;
A
#
# COMPACT_ATOMS: atom_id res chain seq x y z
N MET A 1 -5.34 0.62 24.22
CA MET A 1 -4.18 0.01 23.53
C MET A 1 -3.46 1.12 22.77
N ASN A 2 -2.13 1.26 22.89
CA ASN A 2 -1.40 2.34 22.21
C ASN A 2 -1.46 2.09 20.69
N TYR A 3 -2.19 2.92 19.94
CA TYR A 3 -2.37 2.78 18.48
C TYR A 3 -1.04 2.67 17.72
N LEU A 4 0.03 3.29 18.25
CA LEU A 4 1.38 3.15 17.70
C LEU A 4 1.95 1.73 17.84
N ALA A 5 1.72 1.08 18.99
CA ALA A 5 2.14 -0.30 19.19
C ALA A 5 1.38 -1.25 18.26
N LEU A 6 0.07 -1.04 18.10
CA LEU A 6 -0.74 -1.80 17.14
C LEU A 6 -0.20 -1.63 15.72
N ALA A 7 0.05 -0.40 15.27
CA ALA A 7 0.59 -0.13 13.94
C ALA A 7 1.93 -0.85 13.71
N LYS A 8 2.87 -0.76 14.67
CA LYS A 8 4.16 -1.46 14.60
C LYS A 8 3.98 -2.97 14.44
N TYR A 9 3.17 -3.61 15.29
CA TYR A 9 3.02 -5.06 15.23
C TYR A 9 2.25 -5.52 14.00
N SER A 10 1.17 -4.82 13.62
CA SER A 10 0.42 -5.12 12.40
C SER A 10 1.31 -5.01 11.15
N SER A 11 2.15 -3.97 11.08
CA SER A 11 3.12 -3.80 10.01
C SER A 11 4.05 -5.01 9.89
N LEU A 12 4.67 -5.44 10.99
CA LEU A 12 5.60 -6.57 11.00
C LEU A 12 4.92 -7.89 10.64
N VAL A 13 3.69 -8.11 11.13
CA VAL A 13 2.90 -9.30 10.78
C VAL A 13 2.56 -9.31 9.28
N ILE A 14 2.12 -8.18 8.72
CA ILE A 14 1.84 -8.06 7.29
C ILE A 14 3.10 -8.37 6.48
N LEU A 15 4.23 -7.73 6.81
CA LEU A 15 5.50 -7.96 6.10
C LEU A 15 5.97 -9.42 6.16
N LEU A 16 5.85 -10.06 7.33
CA LEU A 16 6.21 -11.46 7.51
C LEU A 16 5.32 -12.38 6.65
N VAL A 17 4.00 -12.21 6.74
CA VAL A 17 3.05 -13.01 5.96
C VAL A 17 3.29 -12.80 4.47
N SER A 18 3.48 -11.56 4.04
CA SER A 18 3.75 -11.24 2.64
C SER A 18 5.07 -11.82 2.16
N ALA A 19 6.14 -11.81 2.97
CA ALA A 19 7.40 -12.45 2.61
C ALA A 19 7.26 -13.97 2.46
N ILE A 20 6.53 -14.63 3.37
CA ILE A 20 6.26 -16.07 3.28
C ILE A 20 5.48 -16.39 1.99
N VAL A 21 4.41 -15.65 1.75
CA VAL A 21 3.56 -15.84 0.58
C VAL A 21 4.32 -15.53 -0.71
N TYR A 22 5.17 -14.50 -0.71
CA TYR A 22 6.00 -14.14 -1.85
C TYR A 22 7.02 -15.25 -2.17
N VAL A 23 7.63 -15.89 -1.18
CA VAL A 23 8.61 -16.96 -1.42
C VAL A 23 7.94 -18.28 -1.82
N PHE A 24 6.84 -18.66 -1.16
CA PHE A 24 6.26 -20.01 -1.26
C PHE A 24 4.94 -20.11 -2.02
N GLY A 25 4.30 -18.99 -2.35
CA GLY A 25 3.02 -18.98 -3.06
C GLY A 25 3.11 -19.48 -4.49
N ASP A 26 1.96 -19.75 -5.11
CA ASP A 26 1.91 -19.91 -6.57
C ASP A 26 2.13 -18.56 -7.28
N PRO A 27 2.46 -18.54 -8.58
CA PRO A 27 2.78 -17.30 -9.31
C PRO A 27 1.71 -16.20 -9.19
N ILE A 28 0.42 -16.55 -9.16
CA ILE A 28 -0.67 -15.58 -9.02
C ILE A 28 -0.66 -15.00 -7.61
N ILE A 29 -0.59 -15.85 -6.60
CA ILE A 29 -0.56 -15.41 -5.20
C ILE A 29 0.70 -14.57 -4.91
N LYS A 30 1.86 -14.95 -5.48
CA LYS A 30 3.10 -14.17 -5.37
C LYS A 30 2.95 -12.78 -5.98
N LEU A 31 2.41 -12.68 -7.19
CA LEU A 31 2.17 -11.40 -7.86
C LEU A 31 1.25 -10.50 -7.03
N LEU A 32 0.18 -11.08 -6.46
CA LEU A 32 -0.75 -10.37 -5.60
C LEU A 32 -0.14 -9.95 -4.26
N SER A 33 0.86 -10.70 -3.78
CA SER A 33 1.54 -10.41 -2.52
C SER A 33 2.32 -9.08 -2.52
N TYR A 34 2.54 -8.46 -3.68
CA TYR A 34 3.17 -7.14 -3.83
C TYR A 34 2.45 -5.99 -3.12
N GLN A 35 1.16 -6.12 -2.85
CA GLN A 35 0.44 -5.15 -2.01
C GLN A 35 0.90 -5.21 -0.54
N GLY A 36 1.32 -6.39 -0.10
CA GLY A 36 1.83 -6.67 1.24
C GLY A 36 3.01 -5.82 1.71
N PRO A 37 4.17 -5.84 1.00
CA PRO A 37 5.32 -5.01 1.34
C PRO A 37 5.01 -3.52 1.28
N ILE A 38 4.15 -3.07 0.35
CA ILE A 38 3.69 -1.67 0.29
C ILE A 38 2.91 -1.31 1.56
N LEU A 39 1.86 -2.08 1.90
CA LEU A 39 0.99 -1.79 3.03
C LEU A 39 1.71 -1.93 4.37
N GLY A 40 2.42 -3.04 4.56
CA GLY A 40 3.17 -3.31 5.78
C GLY A 40 4.23 -2.24 6.04
N SER A 41 5.01 -1.87 5.03
CA SER A 41 6.02 -0.83 5.17
C SER A 41 5.41 0.57 5.26
N GLY A 42 4.27 0.83 4.61
CA GLY A 42 3.54 2.09 4.75
C GLY A 42 3.05 2.32 6.17
N ILE A 43 2.50 1.29 6.82
CA ILE A 43 2.14 1.37 8.24
C ILE A 43 3.41 1.62 9.09
N LEU A 44 4.54 1.00 8.74
CA LEU A 44 5.81 1.23 9.43
C LEU A 44 6.31 2.67 9.29
N GLY A 45 6.29 3.23 8.08
CA GLY A 45 6.69 4.61 7.81
C GLY A 45 5.82 5.60 8.57
N TRP A 46 4.50 5.37 8.58
CA TRP A 46 3.57 6.15 9.38
C TRP A 46 3.89 6.05 10.87
N TYR A 47 4.13 4.84 11.38
CA TYR A 47 4.53 4.62 12.76
C TYR A 47 5.83 5.36 13.12
N VAL A 48 6.85 5.33 12.27
CA VAL A 48 8.14 6.00 12.52
C VAL A 48 7.95 7.51 12.63
N LEU A 49 7.21 8.13 11.70
CA LEU A 49 6.95 9.57 11.76
C LEU A 49 6.19 9.96 13.03
N ASN A 50 5.13 9.21 13.34
CA ASN A 50 4.25 9.53 14.47
C ASN A 50 4.91 9.22 15.82
N SER A 51 5.71 8.16 15.93
CA SER A 51 6.45 7.83 17.17
C SER A 51 7.62 8.78 17.45
N SER A 52 8.20 9.39 16.42
CA SER A 52 9.29 10.38 16.56
C SER A 52 8.80 11.75 17.07
N SER A 53 7.49 11.99 17.06
CA SER A 53 6.89 13.29 17.39
C SER A 53 6.15 13.29 18.72
N LYS A 54 6.65 12.51 19.70
CA LYS A 54 5.94 12.06 20.91
C LYS A 54 5.16 13.10 21.70
N ASP A 55 5.46 14.39 21.61
CA ASP A 55 4.73 15.46 22.30
C ASP A 55 4.55 16.74 21.45
N LYS A 56 4.75 16.64 20.12
CA LYS A 56 4.69 17.78 19.18
C LYS A 56 3.69 17.50 18.07
N TYR A 57 2.42 17.63 18.42
CA TYR A 57 1.32 17.58 17.47
C TYR A 57 0.67 18.95 17.36
N VAL A 58 0.27 19.31 16.16
CA VAL A 58 -0.60 20.45 15.88
C VAL A 58 -1.91 19.89 15.36
N GLU A 59 -3.03 20.46 15.79
CA GLU A 59 -4.31 20.16 15.16
C GLU A 59 -4.40 20.97 13.85
N ASP A 60 -4.58 20.27 12.73
CA ASP A 60 -4.91 20.91 11.45
C ASP A 60 -6.29 21.58 11.54
N ASP A 61 -6.63 22.40 10.54
CA ASP A 61 -7.92 23.10 10.37
C ASP A 61 -9.14 22.16 10.40
N GLN A 62 -8.91 20.84 10.40
CA GLN A 62 -9.89 19.75 10.37
C GLN A 62 -9.79 18.82 11.59
N GLY A 63 -9.13 19.28 12.66
CA GLY A 63 -8.98 18.55 13.92
C GLY A 63 -8.17 17.25 13.81
N GLU A 64 -7.33 17.09 12.79
CA GLU A 64 -6.37 15.99 12.73
C GLU A 64 -5.12 16.35 13.54
N ARG A 65 -4.72 15.47 14.46
CA ARG A 65 -3.43 15.58 15.15
C ARG A 65 -2.32 15.22 14.16
N ILE A 66 -1.62 16.23 13.69
CA ILE A 66 -0.53 16.10 12.72
C ILE A 66 0.80 16.32 13.46
N PRO A 67 1.80 15.44 13.28
CA PRO A 67 3.16 15.69 13.76
C PRO A 67 3.71 17.03 13.24
N VAL A 68 4.37 17.83 14.07
CA VAL A 68 5.01 19.08 13.62
C VAL A 68 6.01 18.81 12.47
N ILE A 69 6.70 17.67 12.51
CA ILE A 69 7.66 17.26 11.47
C ILE A 69 6.96 17.11 10.11
N SER A 70 5.73 16.60 10.05
CA SER A 70 5.00 16.49 8.77
C SER A 70 4.66 17.85 8.14
N ILE A 71 4.54 18.92 8.93
CA ILE A 71 4.36 20.28 8.38
C ILE A 71 5.61 20.70 7.61
N ALA A 72 6.80 20.45 8.17
CA ALA A 72 8.07 20.75 7.51
C ALA A 72 8.29 19.89 6.23
N LEU A 73 7.78 18.66 6.25
CA LEU A 73 7.90 17.71 5.14
C LEU A 73 6.86 17.93 4.03
N ARG A 74 5.79 18.71 4.26
CA ARG A 74 4.69 18.92 3.31
C ARG A 74 5.14 19.36 1.92
N LYS A 75 6.14 20.23 1.81
CA LYS A 75 6.66 20.69 0.49
C LYS A 75 7.34 19.57 -0.33
N TYR A 76 7.74 18.48 0.32
CA TYR A 76 8.38 17.33 -0.32
C TYR A 76 7.43 16.13 -0.48
N SER A 77 6.21 16.18 0.08
CA SER A 77 5.32 15.01 0.12
C SER A 77 4.91 14.54 -1.27
N ILE A 78 4.60 15.47 -2.19
CA ILE A 78 4.27 15.14 -3.59
C ILE A 78 5.48 14.50 -4.29
N ILE A 79 6.67 15.06 -4.10
CA ILE A 79 7.90 14.51 -4.71
C ILE A 79 8.15 13.10 -4.18
N ALA A 80 8.06 12.90 -2.86
CA ALA A 80 8.22 11.58 -2.25
C ALA A 80 7.18 10.58 -2.76
N PHE A 81 5.94 11.01 -2.97
CA PHE A 81 4.88 10.18 -3.53
C PHE A 81 5.18 9.79 -4.99
N VAL A 82 5.57 10.74 -5.85
CA VAL A 82 5.93 10.46 -7.25
C VAL A 82 7.13 9.53 -7.34
N VAL A 83 8.17 9.75 -6.52
CA VAL A 83 9.34 8.85 -6.45
C VAL A 83 8.91 7.44 -6.03
N SER A 84 8.02 7.33 -5.04
CA SER A 84 7.52 6.03 -4.59
C SER A 84 6.74 5.31 -5.70
N LEU A 85 5.91 6.02 -6.45
CA LEU A 85 5.21 5.45 -7.61
C LEU A 85 6.17 5.02 -8.71
N ALA A 86 7.20 5.82 -9.01
CA ALA A 86 8.22 5.46 -9.99
C ALA A 86 9.01 4.21 -9.59
N ILE A 87 9.17 3.96 -8.29
CA ILE A 87 9.78 2.73 -7.77
C ILE A 87 8.81 1.55 -7.90
N ILE A 88 7.51 1.73 -7.65
CA ILE A 88 6.49 0.66 -7.62
C ILE A 88 6.09 0.19 -9.03
N ILE A 89 5.76 1.13 -9.92
CA ILE A 89 5.11 0.85 -11.21
C ILE A 89 5.87 -0.16 -12.08
N PRO A 90 7.22 -0.11 -12.20
CA PRO A 90 7.96 -1.06 -13.03
C PRO A 90 7.73 -2.53 -12.66
N TRP A 91 7.55 -2.82 -11.37
CA TRP A 91 7.39 -4.17 -10.83
C TRP A 91 5.94 -4.68 -10.91
N LEU A 92 4.97 -3.80 -11.15
CA LEU A 92 3.56 -4.16 -11.24
C LEU A 92 3.14 -4.63 -12.65
N THR A 93 4.08 -5.02 -13.52
CA THR A 93 3.72 -5.55 -14.84
C THR A 93 3.84 -7.08 -14.85
N PRO A 94 2.86 -7.82 -15.42
CA PRO A 94 2.94 -9.29 -15.52
C PRO A 94 4.20 -9.79 -16.21
N TYR A 95 4.69 -9.04 -17.21
CA TYR A 95 5.94 -9.34 -17.92
C TYR A 95 7.16 -9.22 -17.01
N MET A 96 7.28 -8.13 -16.24
CA MET A 96 8.42 -7.96 -15.35
C MET A 96 8.42 -9.02 -14.25
N PHE A 97 7.25 -9.35 -13.70
CA PHE A 97 7.11 -10.43 -12.73
C PHE A 97 7.64 -11.78 -13.25
N ARG A 98 7.37 -12.12 -14.50
CA ARG A 98 7.89 -13.37 -15.10
C ARG A 98 9.42 -13.38 -15.15
N ILE A 99 10.04 -12.24 -15.47
CA ILE A 99 11.50 -12.09 -15.48
C ILE A 99 12.07 -12.20 -14.06
N GLU A 100 11.35 -11.67 -13.06
CA GLU A 100 11.73 -11.75 -11.66
C GLU A 100 11.70 -13.19 -11.13
N GLU A 101 10.71 -14.00 -11.51
CA GLU A 101 10.67 -15.41 -11.08
C GLU A 101 11.87 -16.24 -11.57
N GLU A 102 12.49 -15.85 -12.69
CA GLU A 102 13.67 -16.52 -13.24
C GLU A 102 15.00 -15.97 -12.67
N ASN A 103 14.99 -14.80 -12.02
CA ASN A 103 16.18 -14.13 -11.51
C ASN A 103 16.01 -13.73 -10.03
N GLN A 104 16.66 -14.47 -9.14
CA GLN A 104 16.60 -14.27 -7.68
C GLN A 104 16.99 -12.85 -7.23
N ILE A 105 17.89 -12.17 -7.94
CA ILE A 105 18.29 -10.80 -7.60
C ILE A 105 17.16 -9.83 -7.90
N LEU A 106 16.50 -9.99 -9.06
CA LEU A 106 15.35 -9.17 -9.42
C LEU A 106 14.15 -9.46 -8.51
N PHE A 107 13.94 -10.73 -8.16
CA PHE A 107 12.91 -11.15 -7.20
C PHE A 107 13.07 -10.50 -5.82
N ALA A 108 14.27 -10.54 -5.24
CA ALA A 108 14.52 -9.84 -3.98
C ALA A 108 14.46 -8.32 -4.14
N GLY A 109 14.93 -7.82 -5.29
CA GLY A 109 14.95 -6.40 -5.63
C GLY A 109 13.56 -5.78 -5.72
N SER A 110 12.60 -6.47 -6.33
CA SER A 110 11.22 -5.99 -6.45
C SER A 110 10.53 -5.93 -5.10
N PHE A 111 10.59 -7.00 -4.30
CA PHE A 111 10.04 -6.99 -2.94
C PHE A 111 10.61 -5.85 -2.08
N THR A 112 11.93 -5.66 -2.12
CA THR A 112 12.62 -4.60 -1.38
C THR A 112 12.22 -3.22 -1.88
N SER A 113 12.10 -3.04 -3.20
CA SER A 113 11.67 -1.79 -3.82
C SER A 113 10.24 -1.42 -3.40
N MET A 114 9.34 -2.40 -3.40
CA MET A 114 7.96 -2.23 -2.93
C MET A 114 7.89 -1.86 -1.44
N ALA A 115 8.74 -2.48 -0.61
CA ALA A 115 8.85 -2.13 0.80
C ALA A 115 9.38 -0.70 1.02
N ILE A 116 10.44 -0.31 0.31
CA ILE A 116 11.02 1.05 0.40
C ILE A 116 9.99 2.10 -0.03
N ALA A 117 9.34 1.89 -1.17
CA ALA A 117 8.32 2.81 -1.67
C ALA A 117 7.11 2.90 -0.73
N GLY A 118 6.64 1.75 -0.23
CA GLY A 118 5.59 1.71 0.79
C GLY A 118 5.95 2.52 2.03
N PHE A 119 7.16 2.32 2.56
CA PHE A 119 7.68 3.08 3.70
C PHE A 119 7.67 4.58 3.44
N LEU A 120 8.15 5.02 2.28
CA LEU A 120 8.16 6.44 1.89
C LEU A 120 6.74 7.01 1.84
N ILE A 121 5.80 6.34 1.17
CA ILE A 121 4.40 6.78 1.13
C ILE A 121 3.85 6.93 2.56
N GLY A 122 4.03 5.90 3.39
CA GLY A 122 3.57 5.91 4.77
C GLY A 122 4.22 7.00 5.64
N TYR A 123 5.50 7.25 5.45
CA TYR A 123 6.23 8.30 6.18
C TYR A 123 5.72 9.69 5.82
N PHE A 124 5.38 9.94 4.55
CA PHE A 124 4.91 11.24 4.10
C PHE A 124 3.39 11.42 4.16
N ILE A 125 2.59 10.35 4.36
CA ILE A 125 1.12 10.41 4.28
C ILE A 125 0.51 11.43 5.26
N SER A 126 1.07 11.55 6.47
CA SER A 126 0.63 12.52 7.48
C SER A 126 0.86 13.98 7.06
N SER A 127 1.70 14.24 6.06
CA SER A 127 2.01 15.59 5.56
C SER A 127 0.98 16.11 4.56
N PHE A 128 0.21 15.21 3.94
CA PHE A 128 -0.86 15.56 3.01
C PHE A 128 -2.08 16.12 3.75
N LYS A 129 -2.83 16.99 3.09
CA LYS A 129 -4.16 17.43 3.52
C LYS A 129 -5.16 16.28 3.37
N PHE A 130 -6.26 16.35 4.09
CA PHE A 130 -7.33 15.34 4.00
C PHE A 130 -7.84 15.10 2.58
N ILE A 131 -8.12 16.17 1.82
CA ILE A 131 -8.57 16.04 0.41
C ILE A 131 -7.51 15.34 -0.45
N GLU A 132 -6.23 15.65 -0.23
CA GLU A 132 -5.13 15.00 -0.96
C GLU A 132 -5.04 13.51 -0.61
N LYS A 133 -5.17 13.15 0.69
CA LYS A 133 -5.25 11.76 1.14
C LYS A 133 -6.42 11.03 0.47
N ILE A 134 -7.58 11.70 0.33
CA ILE A 134 -8.75 11.11 -0.32
C ILE A 134 -8.46 10.82 -1.79
N ILE A 135 -7.91 11.78 -2.51
CA ILE A 135 -7.56 11.63 -3.92
C ILE A 135 -6.55 10.49 -4.08
N ILE A 136 -5.48 10.47 -3.28
CA ILE A 136 -4.44 9.43 -3.34
C ILE A 136 -5.03 8.04 -3.08
N TYR A 137 -5.84 7.89 -2.04
CA TYR A 137 -6.48 6.61 -1.72
C TYR A 137 -7.42 6.16 -2.85
N SER A 138 -8.22 7.09 -3.40
CA SER A 138 -9.18 6.78 -4.45
C SER A 138 -8.48 6.36 -5.75
N LEU A 139 -7.36 7.01 -6.09
CA LEU A 139 -6.51 6.64 -7.22
C LEU A 139 -5.85 5.28 -7.00
N GLY A 140 -5.35 5.00 -5.79
CA GLY A 140 -4.80 3.68 -5.44
C GLY A 140 -5.84 2.57 -5.55
N PHE A 141 -7.06 2.82 -5.04
CA PHE A 141 -8.17 1.89 -5.14
C PHE A 141 -8.56 1.60 -6.60
N LEU A 142 -8.61 2.64 -7.44
CA LEU A 142 -8.85 2.48 -8.88
C LEU A 142 -7.72 1.69 -9.54
N ALA A 143 -6.46 1.98 -9.20
CA ALA A 143 -5.30 1.29 -9.75
C ALA A 143 -5.31 -0.20 -9.40
N ASP A 144 -5.70 -0.57 -8.18
CA ASP A 144 -5.85 -1.98 -7.77
C ASP A 144 -6.91 -2.71 -8.60
N ILE A 145 -8.05 -2.05 -8.88
CA ILE A 145 -9.10 -2.62 -9.74
C ILE A 145 -8.58 -2.81 -11.17
N LEU A 146 -7.93 -1.78 -11.73
CA LEU A 146 -7.33 -1.85 -13.07
C LEU A 146 -6.25 -2.92 -13.16
N TYR A 147 -5.47 -3.10 -12.09
CA TYR A 147 -4.44 -4.11 -12.03
C TYR A 147 -5.02 -5.53 -12.14
N PHE A 148 -6.18 -5.80 -11.55
CA PHE A 148 -6.85 -7.09 -11.74
C PHE A 148 -7.23 -7.36 -13.19
N PHE A 149 -7.66 -6.34 -13.94
CA PHE A 149 -7.91 -6.50 -15.38
C PHE A 149 -6.64 -6.80 -16.16
N ILE A 150 -5.51 -6.17 -15.82
CA ILE A 150 -4.21 -6.44 -16.44
C ILE A 150 -3.75 -7.87 -16.14
N VAL A 151 -3.92 -8.35 -14.91
CA VAL A 151 -3.58 -9.73 -14.53
C VAL A 151 -4.48 -10.74 -15.23
N TYR A 152 -5.77 -10.43 -15.38
CA TYR A 152 -6.72 -11.27 -16.12
C TYR A 152 -6.34 -11.38 -17.60
N ASP A 153 -6.01 -10.27 -18.27
CA ASP A 153 -5.57 -10.30 -19.68
C ASP A 153 -4.25 -11.08 -19.86
N ALA A 154 -3.35 -10.98 -18.87
CA ALA A 154 -2.11 -11.72 -18.83
C ALA A 154 -2.24 -13.18 -18.34
N ALA A 155 -3.47 -13.70 -18.14
CA ALA A 155 -3.73 -15.03 -17.58
C ALA A 155 -2.92 -16.16 -18.22
N ASN A 156 -2.84 -16.14 -19.55
CA ASN A 156 -2.13 -17.14 -20.34
C ASN A 156 -0.62 -17.17 -20.05
N MET A 157 -0.04 -16.06 -19.56
CA MET A 157 1.40 -16.00 -19.21
C MET A 157 1.73 -16.84 -17.97
N PHE A 158 0.76 -17.02 -17.08
CA PHE A 158 0.94 -17.77 -15.84
C PHE A 158 0.55 -19.25 -15.99
N GLY A 159 0.06 -19.67 -17.16
CA GLY A 159 -0.34 -21.05 -17.42
C GLY A 159 -1.59 -21.51 -16.67
N PHE A 160 -2.37 -20.57 -16.10
CA PHE A 160 -3.61 -20.87 -15.40
C PHE A 160 -4.82 -20.61 -16.31
N PRO A 161 -5.87 -21.46 -16.22
CA PRO A 161 -7.17 -21.14 -16.80
C PRO A 161 -7.71 -19.81 -16.27
N GLU A 162 -8.29 -19.00 -17.15
CA GLU A 162 -8.89 -17.71 -16.80
C GLU A 162 -9.90 -17.81 -15.65
N THR A 163 -10.66 -18.91 -15.57
CA THR A 163 -11.64 -19.16 -14.51
C THR A 163 -11.01 -19.23 -13.12
N ILE A 164 -9.78 -19.75 -13.01
CA ILE A 164 -9.04 -19.81 -11.73
C ILE A 164 -8.61 -18.40 -11.32
N ILE A 165 -8.12 -17.61 -12.27
CA ILE A 165 -7.69 -16.21 -12.01
C ILE A 165 -8.88 -15.36 -11.57
N VAL A 166 -10.04 -15.53 -12.23
CA VAL A 166 -11.28 -14.84 -11.83
C VAL A 166 -11.64 -15.17 -10.38
N ASN A 167 -11.54 -16.43 -9.94
CA ASN A 167 -11.83 -16.79 -8.55
C ASN A 167 -10.88 -16.12 -7.55
N TYR A 168 -9.58 -16.06 -7.85
CA TYR A 168 -8.61 -15.33 -7.02
C TYR A 168 -8.95 -13.83 -6.95
N ILE A 169 -9.26 -13.21 -8.10
CA ILE A 169 -9.63 -11.80 -8.18
C ILE A 169 -10.91 -11.54 -7.38
N LEU A 170 -11.96 -12.35 -7.55
CA LEU A 170 -13.21 -12.20 -6.81
C LEU A 170 -13.00 -12.28 -5.31
N LEU A 171 -12.18 -13.25 -4.85
CA LEU A 171 -11.85 -13.39 -3.44
C LEU A 171 -11.12 -12.15 -2.89
N LEU A 172 -10.21 -11.57 -3.66
CA LEU A 172 -9.52 -10.34 -3.25
C LEU A 172 -10.43 -9.10 -3.27
N VAL A 173 -11.25 -8.96 -4.32
CA VAL A 173 -12.18 -7.84 -4.46
C VAL A 173 -13.20 -7.86 -3.33
N PHE A 174 -13.88 -8.99 -3.10
CA PHE A 174 -14.92 -9.07 -2.09
C PHE A 174 -14.38 -9.28 -0.67
N GLY A 175 -13.27 -10.01 -0.52
CA GLY A 175 -12.69 -10.32 0.79
C GLY A 175 -11.83 -9.21 1.37
N LEU A 176 -11.19 -8.39 0.53
CA LEU A 176 -10.27 -7.34 0.99
C LEU A 176 -10.69 -5.95 0.51
N LYS A 177 -10.78 -5.73 -0.81
CA LYS A 177 -10.96 -4.38 -1.35
C LYS A 177 -12.32 -3.77 -1.02
N PHE A 178 -13.39 -4.56 -1.04
CA PHE A 178 -14.71 -4.07 -0.72
C PHE A 178 -14.83 -3.63 0.75
N PRO A 179 -14.39 -4.43 1.75
CA PRO A 179 -14.24 -3.96 3.13
C PRO A 179 -13.34 -2.72 3.27
N GLU A 180 -12.20 -2.67 2.56
CA GLU A 180 -11.29 -1.52 2.55
C GLU A 180 -12.03 -0.23 2.13
N GLY A 181 -12.76 -0.30 1.01
CA GLY A 181 -13.58 0.79 0.49
C GLY A 181 -14.69 1.22 1.45
N ILE A 182 -15.36 0.28 2.13
CA ILE A 182 -16.37 0.60 3.15
C ILE A 182 -15.73 1.35 4.32
N LEU A 183 -14.62 0.84 4.86
CA LEU A 183 -13.92 1.48 5.99
C LEU A 183 -13.46 2.89 5.64
N PHE A 184 -12.97 3.08 4.42
CA PHE A 184 -12.58 4.38 3.90
C PHE A 184 -13.77 5.33 3.72
N GLY A 185 -14.90 4.85 3.18
CA GLY A 185 -16.14 5.64 3.08
C GLY A 185 -16.65 6.07 4.45
N VAL A 186 -16.65 5.17 5.44
CA VAL A 186 -17.00 5.49 6.83
C VAL A 186 -16.05 6.52 7.42
N TYR A 187 -14.75 6.42 7.14
CA TYR A 187 -13.75 7.40 7.56
C TYR A 187 -14.07 8.80 7.03
N ILE A 188 -14.37 8.93 5.73
CA ILE A 188 -14.76 10.21 5.12
C ILE A 188 -16.02 10.76 5.77
N ILE A 189 -17.08 9.96 5.89
CA ILE A 189 -18.36 10.41 6.46
C ILE A 189 -18.18 10.94 7.88
N LYS A 190 -17.42 10.21 8.72
CA LYS A 190 -17.12 10.65 10.09
C LYS A 190 -16.37 11.97 10.12
N LYS A 191 -15.43 12.17 9.18
CA LYS A 191 -14.66 13.41 9.10
C LYS A 191 -15.47 14.60 8.58
N VAL A 192 -16.34 14.40 7.60
CA VAL A 192 -17.19 15.47 7.05
C VAL A 192 -18.32 15.86 8.02
N LYS A 193 -18.93 14.89 8.73
CA LYS A 193 -20.00 15.18 9.71
C LYS A 193 -19.51 15.71 11.06
N ALA A 194 -18.21 15.63 11.33
CA ALA A 194 -17.59 16.23 12.53
C ALA A 194 -17.25 17.72 12.32
N ILE A 195 -17.56 18.28 11.15
CA ILE A 195 -17.49 19.70 10.81
C ILE A 195 -18.88 20.32 11.03
#